data_AF-A0A970RE51-F1
#
_entry.id   AF-A0A970RE51-F1
#
_cell.length_a   1.000
_cell.length_b   1.000
_cell.length_c   1.000
_cell.angle_alpha   90.00
_cell.angle_beta   90.00
_cell.angle_gamma   90.00
#
_symmetry.space_group_name_H-M   'P 1'
#
loop_
_entity.id
_entity.type
_entity.pdbx_description
1 polymer ?
#
loop_
_entity_poly.entity_id
_entity_poly.type
_entity_poly.pdbx_seq_one_letter_code
_entity_poly.pdbx_strand_id
1 'polypeptide(L)' 'MKPIIDTLIDCGLSLFSGQRLEDIRAGLGYTAVKLDTQKAGVACMLRHRLGKSTCSLLPNAGSLSGMTADRALPL' A
#
# COMPACT_ATOMS: atom_id res chain seq x y z
N MET A 1 -12.83 13.38 17.20
CA MET A 1 -13.41 12.64 16.07
C MET A 1 -12.26 11.99 15.31
N LYS A 2 -12.31 10.69 15.03
CA LYS A 2 -11.23 9.96 14.34
C LYS A 2 -11.20 10.34 12.85
N PRO A 3 -10.03 10.63 12.23
CA PRO A 3 -9.91 10.82 10.79
C PRO A 3 -10.47 9.64 9.99
N ILE A 4 -11.11 9.91 8.86
CA ILE A 4 -11.71 8.85 8.01
C ILE A 4 -10.68 7.82 7.55
N ILE A 5 -9.43 8.25 7.32
CA ILE A 5 -8.35 7.35 6.90
C ILE A 5 -8.07 6.29 7.97
N ASP A 6 -8.09 6.66 9.25
CA ASP A 6 -7.81 5.71 10.32
C ASP A 6 -8.98 4.72 10.48
N THR A 7 -10.22 5.13 10.19
CA THR A 7 -11.37 4.21 10.14
C THR A 7 -11.26 3.22 8.99
N LEU A 8 -10.75 3.67 7.83
CA LEU A 8 -10.50 2.79 6.68
C LEU A 8 -9.35 1.81 6.97
N ILE A 9 -8.31 2.26 7.68
CA ILE A 9 -7.21 1.40 8.14
C ILE A 9 -7.73 0.30 9.07
N ASP A 10 -8.54 0.65 10.10
CA ASP A 10 -9.13 -0.36 11.00
C ASP A 10 -9.96 -1.40 10.23
N CYS A 11 -10.78 -0.94 9.28
CA CYS A 11 -11.59 -1.81 8.43
C CYS A 11 -10.70 -2.75 7.60
N GLY A 12 -9.67 -2.20 6.94
CA GLY A 12 -8.70 -2.97 6.17
C GLY A 12 -7.97 -4.01 7.02
N LEU A 13 -7.54 -3.66 8.23
CA LEU A 13 -6.91 -4.58 9.16
C LEU A 13 -7.83 -5.73 9.55
N SER A 14 -9.10 -5.45 9.86
CA SER A 14 -10.07 -6.50 10.21
C SER A 14 -10.36 -7.49 9.08
N LEU A 15 -10.21 -7.06 7.82
CA LEU A 15 -10.51 -7.87 6.64
C LEU A 15 -9.29 -8.62 6.09
N PHE A 16 -8.10 -8.03 6.22
CA PHE A 16 -6.91 -8.48 5.49
C PHE A 16 -5.70 -8.80 6.36
N SER A 17 -5.79 -8.65 7.69
CA SER A 17 -4.70 -9.00 8.61
C SER A 17 -4.16 -10.41 8.35
N GLY A 18 -2.83 -10.56 8.32
CA GLY A 18 -2.15 -11.82 8.06
C GLY A 18 -2.04 -12.23 6.57
N GLN A 19 -2.79 -11.61 5.64
CA GLN A 19 -2.63 -11.85 4.21
C GLN A 19 -1.35 -11.21 3.69
N ARG A 20 -0.67 -11.87 2.75
CA ARG A 20 0.62 -11.40 2.23
C ARG A 20 0.45 -10.60 0.96
N LEU A 21 1.23 -9.54 0.80
CA LEU A 21 1.35 -8.79 -0.43
C LEU A 21 2.18 -9.63 -1.41
N GLU A 22 1.54 -10.22 -2.42
CA GLU A 22 2.18 -11.06 -3.42
C GLU A 22 2.97 -10.22 -4.44
N ASP A 23 2.38 -9.13 -4.93
CA ASP A 23 3.03 -8.21 -5.89
C ASP A 23 2.60 -6.77 -5.60
N ILE A 24 3.51 -5.82 -5.82
CA ILE A 24 3.28 -4.38 -5.64
C ILE A 24 3.93 -3.63 -6.79
N ARG A 25 3.17 -2.74 -7.40
CA ARG A 25 3.63 -1.92 -8.53
C ARG A 25 3.34 -0.46 -8.27
N ALA A 26 4.39 0.29 -7.92
CA ALA A 26 4.33 1.74 -7.80
C ALA A 26 4.54 2.37 -9.19
N GLY A 27 3.46 2.56 -9.94
CA GLY A 27 3.48 3.17 -11.27
C GLY A 27 3.20 4.68 -11.23
N LEU A 28 3.49 5.37 -12.33
CA LEU A 28 3.36 6.84 -12.40
C LEU A 28 1.92 7.36 -12.23
N GLY A 29 0.90 6.56 -12.56
CA GLY A 29 -0.51 6.93 -12.40
C GLY A 29 -1.15 6.34 -11.16
N TYR A 30 -0.76 5.12 -10.81
CA TYR A 30 -1.36 4.32 -9.75
C TYR A 30 -0.33 3.45 -9.06
N THR A 31 -0.54 3.21 -7.78
CA THR A 31 0.07 2.10 -7.05
C THR A 31 -0.92 0.95 -7.01
N ALA A 32 -0.50 -0.24 -7.46
CA ALA A 32 -1.30 -1.46 -7.39
C ALA A 32 -0.68 -2.43 -6.38
N VAL A 33 -1.53 -3.14 -5.62
CA VAL A 33 -1.15 -4.18 -4.68
C VAL A 33 -1.99 -5.41 -4.95
N LYS A 34 -1.35 -6.58 -5.06
CA LYS A 34 -2.00 -7.90 -5.14
C LYS A 34 -1.71 -8.68 -3.88
N LEU A 35 -2.72 -9.27 -3.27
CA LEU A 35 -2.59 -10.20 -2.15
C LEU A 35 -2.42 -11.64 -2.66
N ASP A 36 -1.85 -12.51 -1.84
CA ASP A 36 -1.74 -13.96 -2.09
C ASP A 36 -3.10 -14.64 -2.34
N THR A 37 -4.18 -14.08 -1.79
CA THR A 37 -5.58 -14.46 -2.05
C THR A 37 -6.10 -14.06 -3.43
N GLN A 38 -5.25 -13.55 -4.33
CA GLN A 38 -5.58 -13.02 -5.66
C GLN A 38 -6.50 -11.79 -5.67
N LYS A 39 -6.78 -11.19 -4.49
CA LYS A 39 -7.43 -9.89 -4.41
C LYS A 39 -6.44 -8.78 -4.77
N ALA A 40 -6.91 -7.73 -5.42
CA ALA A 40 -6.07 -6.59 -5.80
C ALA A 40 -6.76 -5.26 -5.48
N GLY A 41 -5.95 -4.26 -5.17
CA GLY A 41 -6.38 -2.89 -4.94
C GLY A 41 -5.47 -1.91 -5.68
N VAL A 42 -6.01 -0.74 -6.00
CA VAL A 42 -5.27 0.36 -6.64
C VAL A 42 -5.51 1.66 -5.91
N ALA A 43 -4.49 2.51 -5.87
CA ALA A 43 -4.56 3.87 -5.34
C ALA A 43 -3.93 4.84 -6.34
N CYS A 44 -4.54 6.02 -6.51
CA CYS A 44 -4.00 7.06 -7.37
C CYS A 44 -2.65 7.57 -6.84
N MET A 45 -1.65 7.64 -7.71
CA MET A 45 -0.36 8.25 -7.37
C MET A 45 -0.46 9.77 -7.50
N LEU A 46 -0.45 10.46 -6.36
CA LEU A 46 -0.44 11.92 -6.31
C LEU A 46 0.96 12.48 -6.63
N ARG A 47 1.39 12.34 -7.89
CA ARG A 47 2.72 12.75 -8.39
C ARG A 47 3.14 14.16 -7.98
N HIS A 48 2.20 15.10 -7.98
CA HIS A 48 2.46 16.49 -7.59
C HIS A 48 2.82 16.65 -6.09
N ARG A 49 2.49 15.67 -5.23
CA ARG A 49 2.84 15.67 -3.80
C ARG A 49 4.15 14.96 -3.49
N LEU A 50 4.76 14.27 -4.46
CA LEU A 50 6.06 13.61 -4.30
C LEU A 50 7.23 14.61 -4.24
N GLY A 51 7.03 15.90 -4.55
CA GLY A 51 8.09 16.91 -4.50
C GLY A 51 9.18 16.66 -5.55
N LYS A 52 10.47 16.86 -5.21
CA LYS A 52 11.62 16.55 -6.08
C LYS A 52 11.98 15.06 -6.12
N SER A 53 11.15 14.21 -5.54
CA SER A 53 11.43 12.79 -5.34
C SER A 53 11.29 12.01 -6.65
N THR A 54 12.27 11.18 -6.98
CA THR A 54 12.29 10.27 -8.12
C THR A 54 11.84 8.85 -7.75
N CYS A 55 11.73 7.99 -8.77
CA CYS A 55 11.27 6.59 -8.72
C CYS A 55 12.01 5.70 -7.71
N SER A 56 13.16 6.13 -7.19
CA SER A 56 14.07 5.39 -6.32
C SER A 56 13.78 5.55 -4.82
N LEU A 57 12.78 6.34 -4.43
CA LEU A 57 12.61 6.85 -3.06
C LEU A 57 11.57 6.14 -2.19
N LEU A 58 11.15 4.94 -2.56
CA LEU A 58 10.61 4.01 -1.56
C LEU A 58 11.83 3.27 -0.99
N PRO A 59 12.48 3.76 0.10
CA PRO A 59 13.71 3.17 0.64
C PRO A 59 13.56 1.68 0.98
N ASN A 60 12.32 1.23 1.12
CA ASN A 60 11.93 -0.13 1.46
C ASN A 60 11.11 -0.81 0.35
N ALA A 61 11.12 -0.32 -0.90
CA ALA A 61 10.29 -0.90 -1.97
C ALA A 61 10.51 -2.41 -2.13
N GLY A 62 11.78 -2.84 -2.07
CA GLY A 62 12.16 -4.24 -2.20
C GLY A 62 11.75 -5.13 -1.02
N SER A 63 11.31 -4.56 0.11
CA SER A 63 10.82 -5.31 1.26
C SER A 63 9.30 -5.27 1.43
N LEU A 64 8.58 -4.55 0.56
CA LEU A 64 7.12 -4.51 0.59
C LEU A 64 6.50 -5.83 0.10
N SER A 65 7.07 -6.43 -0.95
CA SER A 65 6.62 -7.75 -1.42
C SER A 65 6.91 -8.83 -0.38
N GLY A 66 5.91 -9.66 -0.11
CA GLY A 66 5.94 -10.69 0.93
C GLY A 66 5.64 -10.19 2.34
N MET A 67 5.47 -8.88 2.55
CA MET A 67 5.00 -8.31 3.82
C MET A 67 3.53 -8.66 4.05
N THR A 68 3.11 -8.77 5.32
CA THR A 68 1.69 -8.94 5.66
C THR A 68 0.95 -7.60 5.64
N ALA A 69 -0.34 -7.62 5.32
CA ALA A 69 -1.14 -6.41 5.20
C ALA A 69 -1.16 -5.57 6.49
N ASP A 70 -1.13 -6.21 7.66
CA ASP A 70 -1.08 -5.54 8.97
C ASP A 70 0.22 -4.76 9.22
N ARG A 71 1.32 -5.14 8.55
CA ARG A 71 2.58 -4.38 8.58
C ARG A 71 2.66 -3.31 7.49
N ALA A 72 1.94 -3.49 6.38
CA ALA A 72 1.99 -2.59 5.23
C ALA A 72 0.99 -1.42 5.32
N LEU A 73 -0.20 -1.63 5.86
CA LEU A 73 -1.26 -0.61 5.99
C LEU A 73 -0.92 0.61 6.86
N PRO A 74 -0.14 0.50 7.95
CA PRO A 74 0.20 1.65 8.80
C PRO A 74 1.36 2.53 8.28
N LEU A 75 1.99 2.17 7.14
CA LEU A 75 3.11 2.89 6.53
C LEU A 75 2.63 4.11 5.72
#